data_AF-A0A975HLA9-F1
#
_entry.id   AF-A0A975HLA9-F1
#
_cell.length_a   1.000
_cell.length_b   1.000
_cell.length_c   1.000
_cell.angle_alpha   90.00
_cell.angle_beta   90.00
_cell.angle_gamma   90.00
#
_symmetry.space_group_name_H-M   'P 1'
#
loop_
_entity.id
_entity.type
_entity.pdbx_description
1 polymer ?
#
loop_
_entity_poly.entity_id
_entity_poly.type
_entity_poly.pdbx_seq_one_letter_code
_entity_poly.pdbx_strand_id
1 'polypeptide(L)'
;MKSSIIGLSLMVLAPIANASEFVVSYDGFYDRLKVMDKGQYEYAQINFYLVDSVTLKPCEIRSGKLITENNSLPLSYTENAQLLLPLDKQLDADKAVIVVEPQNPAHECQLKMQMEAPSIKLKQLNTAVVKQVNDEFDDLLTNLSGFFIGKLLSFLLPSQKGIQIEFEDEVDIPGALCESKTCKISMENNFDLNALKNAEVEIKNIVPWIAN
;
A
#
# COMPACT_ATOMS: atom_id res chain seq x y z
N MET A 1 -7.40 49.42 -58.10
CA MET A 1 -6.72 48.28 -57.46
C MET A 1 -7.35 48.09 -56.08
N LYS A 2 -8.14 47.02 -55.87
CA LYS A 2 -8.74 46.67 -54.59
C LYS A 2 -8.02 45.43 -54.08
N SER A 3 -7.15 45.58 -53.08
CA SER A 3 -6.41 44.46 -52.49
C SER A 3 -7.31 43.78 -51.46
N SER A 4 -7.62 42.51 -51.69
CA SER A 4 -8.37 41.66 -50.76
C SER A 4 -7.36 40.89 -49.92
N ILE A 5 -7.28 41.17 -48.62
CA ILE A 5 -6.42 40.46 -47.68
C ILE A 5 -7.18 39.21 -47.23
N ILE A 6 -6.74 38.05 -47.69
CA ILE A 6 -7.25 36.74 -47.27
C ILE A 6 -6.60 36.41 -45.93
N GLY A 7 -7.40 36.40 -44.86
CA GLY A 7 -6.97 35.98 -43.52
C GLY A 7 -6.81 34.46 -43.46
N LEU A 8 -5.58 33.99 -43.30
CA LEU A 8 -5.25 32.58 -43.10
C LEU A 8 -5.49 32.23 -41.62
N SER A 9 -6.62 31.57 -41.35
CA SER A 9 -6.95 31.08 -40.00
C SER A 9 -6.11 29.85 -39.67
N LEU A 10 -5.16 30.01 -38.73
CA LEU A 10 -4.33 28.93 -38.20
C LEU A 10 -5.17 28.08 -37.22
N MET A 11 -5.63 26.90 -37.65
CA MET A 11 -6.24 25.92 -36.75
C MET A 11 -5.14 25.23 -35.94
N VAL A 12 -5.04 25.57 -34.66
CA VAL A 12 -4.19 24.86 -33.70
C VAL A 12 -4.89 23.54 -33.35
N LEU A 13 -4.38 22.43 -33.86
CA LEU A 13 -4.74 21.09 -33.39
C LEU A 13 -4.02 20.85 -32.06
N ALA A 14 -4.76 20.92 -30.95
CA ALA A 14 -4.24 20.50 -29.66
C ALA A 14 -4.14 18.97 -29.62
N PRO A 15 -3.03 18.39 -29.13
CA PRO A 15 -2.92 16.96 -28.93
C PRO A 15 -3.91 16.51 -27.84
N ILE A 16 -4.67 15.46 -28.14
CA ILE A 16 -5.54 14.80 -27.16
C ILE A 16 -4.61 13.96 -26.28
N ALA A 17 -4.28 14.47 -25.09
CA ALA A 17 -3.56 13.69 -24.09
C ALA A 17 -4.49 12.58 -23.58
N ASN A 18 -4.28 11.35 -24.05
CA ASN A 18 -4.95 10.18 -23.50
C ASN A 18 -4.22 9.82 -22.19
N ALA A 19 -4.88 10.06 -21.06
CA ALA A 19 -4.40 9.56 -19.78
C ALA A 19 -4.49 8.03 -19.79
N SER A 20 -3.38 7.35 -19.50
CA SER A 20 -3.39 5.91 -19.31
C SER A 20 -4.07 5.61 -17.99
N GLU A 21 -5.30 5.10 -18.04
CA GLU A 21 -6.05 4.68 -16.86
C GLU A 21 -5.40 3.44 -16.24
N PHE A 22 -5.38 3.38 -14.91
CA PHE A 22 -5.08 2.13 -14.20
C PHE A 22 -6.36 1.30 -14.15
N VAL A 23 -6.34 0.13 -14.81
CA VAL A 23 -7.49 -0.78 -14.91
C VAL A 23 -7.09 -2.16 -14.43
N VAL A 24 -7.81 -2.70 -13.45
CA VAL A 24 -7.51 -4.01 -12.88
C VAL A 24 -8.78 -4.71 -12.39
N SER A 25 -8.79 -6.04 -12.44
CA SER A 25 -9.87 -6.86 -11.89
C SER A 25 -9.90 -6.79 -10.36
N TYR A 26 -11.09 -6.74 -9.77
CA TYR A 26 -11.31 -6.73 -8.32
C TYR A 26 -11.08 -8.10 -7.65
N ASP A 27 -11.21 -9.21 -8.40
CA ASP A 27 -11.08 -10.59 -7.86
C ASP A 27 -9.76 -10.82 -7.12
N GLY A 28 -8.65 -10.33 -7.68
CA GLY A 28 -7.33 -10.40 -7.06
C GLY A 28 -7.31 -9.71 -5.70
N PHE A 29 -7.95 -8.56 -5.54
CA PHE A 29 -8.03 -7.83 -4.28
C PHE A 29 -8.92 -8.57 -3.27
N TYR A 30 -10.10 -9.02 -3.72
CA TYR A 30 -11.02 -9.78 -2.90
C TYR A 30 -10.37 -11.03 -2.28
N ASP A 31 -9.58 -11.77 -3.06
CA ASP A 31 -8.87 -12.94 -2.55
C ASP A 31 -7.90 -12.60 -1.42
N ARG A 32 -7.16 -11.48 -1.53
CA ARG A 32 -6.21 -11.06 -0.50
C ARG A 32 -6.92 -10.52 0.73
N LEU A 33 -7.98 -9.73 0.55
CA LEU A 33 -8.83 -9.26 1.63
C LEU A 33 -9.47 -10.43 2.40
N LYS A 34 -9.90 -11.48 1.69
CA LYS A 34 -10.46 -12.70 2.28
C LYS A 34 -9.44 -13.50 3.08
N VAL A 35 -8.18 -13.54 2.65
CA VAL A 35 -7.09 -14.17 3.43
C VAL A 35 -6.84 -13.37 4.72
N MET A 36 -6.75 -12.04 4.60
CA MET A 36 -6.57 -11.15 5.75
C MET A 36 -7.69 -11.31 6.78
N ASP A 37 -8.96 -11.24 6.34
CA ASP A 37 -10.15 -11.38 7.19
C ASP A 37 -10.19 -12.74 7.93
N LYS A 38 -9.82 -13.83 7.25
CA LYS A 38 -9.78 -15.17 7.85
C LYS A 38 -8.68 -15.37 8.90
N GLY A 39 -7.57 -14.65 8.79
CA GLY A 39 -6.44 -14.80 9.71
C GLY A 39 -6.70 -14.20 11.10
N GLN A 40 -7.69 -13.32 11.23
CA GLN A 40 -8.05 -12.65 12.50
C GLN A 40 -6.85 -11.97 13.20
N TYR A 41 -6.01 -11.28 12.43
CA TYR A 41 -4.86 -10.54 12.94
C TYR A 41 -5.31 -9.33 13.79
N GLU A 42 -4.64 -9.07 14.91
CA GLU A 42 -4.96 -7.93 15.78
C GLU A 42 -4.39 -6.62 15.22
N TYR A 43 -3.20 -6.69 14.63
CA TYR A 43 -2.44 -5.52 14.19
C TYR A 43 -2.14 -5.55 12.70
N ALA A 44 -1.72 -6.70 12.18
CA ALA A 44 -1.28 -6.82 10.79
C ALA A 44 -2.45 -6.75 9.81
N GLN A 45 -2.27 -5.97 8.74
CA GLN A 45 -3.22 -5.90 7.64
C GLN A 45 -2.51 -5.69 6.30
N ILE A 46 -3.25 -5.88 5.22
CA ILE A 46 -2.79 -5.60 3.85
C ILE A 46 -3.50 -4.35 3.36
N ASN A 47 -2.72 -3.46 2.78
CA ASN A 47 -3.22 -2.29 2.08
C ASN A 47 -2.73 -2.24 0.63
N PHE A 48 -3.53 -1.59 -0.21
CA PHE A 48 -3.29 -1.47 -1.64
C PHE A 48 -3.11 0.00 -1.97
N TYR A 49 -1.95 0.35 -2.51
CA TYR A 49 -1.61 1.73 -2.88
C TYR A 49 -1.38 1.81 -4.38
N LEU A 50 -1.71 2.96 -4.97
CA LEU A 50 -1.26 3.31 -6.30
C LEU A 50 -0.06 4.25 -6.19
N VAL A 51 1.06 3.85 -6.79
CA VAL A 51 2.29 4.64 -6.81
C VAL A 51 2.72 4.89 -8.25
N ASP A 52 3.40 6.00 -8.47
CA ASP A 52 4.03 6.29 -9.74
C ASP A 52 5.14 5.26 -10.03
N SER A 53 5.16 4.71 -11.24
CA SER A 53 6.05 3.60 -11.63
C SER A 53 7.55 3.96 -11.57
N VAL A 54 7.88 5.25 -11.69
CA VAL A 54 9.27 5.73 -11.72
C VAL A 54 9.71 6.23 -10.34
N THR A 55 8.91 7.08 -9.72
CA THR A 55 9.27 7.77 -8.47
C THR A 55 8.86 6.99 -7.22
N LEU A 56 7.98 6.00 -7.35
CA LEU A 56 7.39 5.23 -6.25
C LEU A 56 6.62 6.07 -5.21
N LYS A 57 6.31 7.33 -5.54
CA LYS A 57 5.48 8.20 -4.72
C LYS A 57 3.99 7.89 -4.94
N PRO A 58 3.11 8.20 -3.96
CA PRO A 58 1.67 8.08 -4.16
C PRO A 58 1.20 8.78 -5.42
N CYS A 59 0.29 8.13 -6.16
CA CYS A 59 -0.33 8.72 -7.33
C CYS A 59 -1.31 9.83 -6.94
N GLU A 60 -1.31 10.93 -7.69
CA GLU A 60 -2.39 11.91 -7.63
C GLU A 60 -3.59 11.36 -8.42
N ILE A 61 -4.66 10.97 -7.74
CA ILE A 61 -5.84 10.37 -8.34
C ILE A 61 -6.87 11.46 -8.66
N ARG A 62 -7.25 11.59 -9.94
CA ARG A 62 -8.33 12.48 -10.40
C ARG A 62 -9.69 11.90 -10.09
N SER A 63 -9.88 10.63 -10.43
CA SER A 63 -11.13 9.92 -10.18
C SER A 63 -10.89 8.41 -10.11
N GLY A 64 -11.78 7.69 -9.44
CA GLY A 64 -11.75 6.23 -9.37
C GLY A 64 -13.16 5.65 -9.31
N LYS A 65 -13.35 4.48 -9.92
CA LYS A 65 -14.63 3.77 -9.98
C LYS A 65 -14.44 2.27 -9.81
N LEU A 66 -15.43 1.64 -9.20
CA LEU A 66 -15.69 0.20 -9.26
C LEU A 66 -16.82 -0.02 -10.29
N ILE A 67 -16.54 -0.77 -11.34
CA ILE A 67 -17.47 -0.99 -12.46
C ILE A 67 -17.82 -2.47 -12.53
N THR A 68 -19.10 -2.79 -12.56
CA THR A 68 -19.66 -4.10 -12.90
C THR A 68 -20.43 -3.98 -14.21
N GLU A 69 -20.97 -5.08 -14.74
CA GLU A 69 -21.81 -5.04 -15.95
C GLU A 69 -23.01 -4.07 -15.82
N ASN A 70 -23.60 -3.99 -14.63
CA ASN A 70 -24.88 -3.30 -14.41
C ASN A 70 -24.76 -2.05 -13.54
N ASN A 71 -23.60 -1.79 -12.94
CA ASN A 71 -23.44 -0.74 -11.94
C ASN A 71 -22.06 -0.10 -11.96
N SER A 72 -21.99 1.17 -11.57
CA SER A 72 -20.75 1.89 -11.32
C SER A 72 -20.83 2.62 -9.99
N LEU A 73 -19.85 2.37 -9.13
CA LEU A 73 -19.74 2.95 -7.79
C LEU A 73 -18.47 3.80 -7.72
N PRO A 74 -18.49 4.94 -7.00
CA PRO A 74 -17.27 5.69 -6.75
C PRO A 74 -16.29 4.86 -5.93
N LEU A 75 -15.01 4.86 -6.32
CA LEU A 75 -13.95 4.23 -5.54
C LEU A 75 -13.57 5.15 -4.38
N SER A 76 -13.48 4.58 -3.18
CA SER A 76 -12.95 5.30 -2.01
C SER A 76 -11.43 5.14 -1.94
N TYR A 77 -10.72 6.24 -1.68
CA TYR A 77 -9.27 6.24 -1.52
C TYR A 77 -8.80 7.38 -0.60
N THR A 78 -7.60 7.24 -0.04
CA THR A 78 -6.96 8.26 0.80
C THR A 78 -6.10 9.23 -0.02
N GLU A 79 -5.64 10.32 0.59
CA GLU A 79 -4.65 11.24 -0.01
C GLU A 79 -3.34 10.55 -0.43
N ASN A 80 -2.93 9.49 0.28
CA ASN A 80 -1.74 8.69 -0.06
C ASN A 80 -2.03 7.60 -1.12
N ALA A 81 -3.12 7.74 -1.88
CA ALA A 81 -3.53 6.81 -2.92
C ALA A 81 -3.75 5.35 -2.46
N GLN A 82 -4.07 5.16 -1.17
CA GLN A 82 -4.55 3.88 -0.66
C GLN A 82 -5.97 3.64 -1.17
N LEU A 83 -6.20 2.50 -1.82
CA LEU A 83 -7.53 2.07 -2.24
C LEU A 83 -8.27 1.45 -1.05
N LEU A 84 -9.45 1.99 -0.74
CA LEU A 84 -10.30 1.51 0.34
C LEU A 84 -11.36 0.58 -0.24
N LEU A 85 -10.95 -0.67 -0.46
CA LEU A 85 -11.78 -1.68 -1.09
C LEU A 85 -12.58 -2.47 -0.05
N PRO A 86 -13.89 -2.67 -0.24
CA PRO A 86 -14.68 -3.53 0.65
C PRO A 86 -14.29 -5.00 0.43
N LEU A 87 -14.52 -5.85 1.44
CA LEU A 87 -14.57 -7.31 1.25
C LEU A 87 -16.00 -7.69 0.82
N ASP A 88 -16.28 -7.61 -0.49
CA ASP A 88 -17.64 -7.80 -1.02
C ASP A 88 -17.67 -8.95 -2.04
N LYS A 89 -18.36 -10.03 -1.65
CA LYS A 89 -18.51 -11.22 -2.48
C LYS A 89 -19.33 -10.96 -3.75
N GLN A 90 -20.25 -10.00 -3.73
CA GLN A 90 -21.06 -9.65 -4.90
C GLN A 90 -20.21 -8.96 -5.96
N LEU A 91 -19.31 -8.05 -5.56
CA LEU A 91 -18.37 -7.41 -6.50
C LEU A 91 -17.42 -8.43 -7.16
N ASP A 92 -16.98 -9.46 -6.45
CA ASP A 92 -16.19 -10.57 -7.02
C ASP A 92 -17.02 -11.43 -8.00
N ALA A 93 -18.27 -11.75 -7.63
CA ALA A 93 -19.18 -12.51 -8.47
C ALA A 93 -19.54 -11.79 -9.77
N ASP A 94 -19.78 -10.47 -9.69
CA ASP A 94 -20.12 -9.60 -10.81
C ASP A 94 -18.90 -9.15 -11.63
N LYS A 95 -17.72 -9.70 -11.33
CA LYS A 95 -16.45 -9.42 -12.00
C LYS A 95 -16.17 -7.93 -12.11
N ALA A 96 -16.28 -7.26 -10.96
CA ALA A 96 -16.01 -5.84 -10.86
C ALA A 96 -14.58 -5.51 -11.33
N VAL A 97 -14.44 -4.34 -11.96
CA VAL A 97 -13.19 -3.77 -12.44
C VAL A 97 -12.96 -2.45 -11.70
N ILE A 98 -11.75 -2.27 -11.20
CA ILE A 98 -11.27 -1.01 -10.64
C ILE A 98 -10.70 -0.19 -11.80
N VAL A 99 -11.20 1.04 -11.97
CA VAL A 99 -10.69 2.00 -12.94
C VAL A 99 -10.26 3.25 -12.19
N VAL A 100 -9.01 3.68 -12.36
CA VAL A 100 -8.46 4.88 -11.74
C VAL A 100 -7.82 5.77 -12.80
N GLU A 101 -8.25 7.03 -12.81
CA GLU A 101 -7.71 8.06 -13.67
C GLU A 101 -6.67 8.89 -12.90
N PRO A 102 -5.39 8.91 -13.33
CA PRO A 102 -4.40 9.79 -12.73
C PRO A 102 -4.68 11.26 -13.08
N GLN A 103 -4.30 12.16 -12.17
CA GLN A 103 -4.37 13.61 -12.38
C GLN A 103 -3.42 14.06 -13.48
N ASN A 104 -2.21 13.49 -13.52
CA ASN A 104 -1.25 13.70 -14.60
C ASN A 104 -1.25 12.49 -15.57
N PRO A 105 -1.70 12.67 -16.82
CA PRO A 105 -1.69 11.64 -17.86
C PRO A 105 -0.32 11.01 -18.14
N ALA A 106 0.77 11.74 -17.84
CA ALA A 106 2.14 11.28 -18.07
C ALA A 106 2.67 10.37 -16.95
N HIS A 107 1.96 10.25 -15.82
CA HIS A 107 2.35 9.40 -14.71
C HIS A 107 1.66 8.05 -14.84
N GLU A 108 2.46 6.99 -14.94
CA GLU A 108 1.95 5.62 -14.99
C GLU A 108 1.81 5.08 -13.57
N CYS A 109 0.57 4.97 -13.10
CA CYS A 109 0.29 4.40 -11.79
C CYS A 109 0.39 2.87 -11.83
N GLN A 110 1.05 2.31 -10.82
CA GLN A 110 1.14 0.87 -10.58
C GLN A 110 0.65 0.50 -9.19
N LEU A 111 0.18 -0.74 -9.04
CA LEU A 111 -0.25 -1.28 -7.77
C LEU A 111 0.94 -1.64 -6.89
N LYS A 112 0.94 -1.13 -5.65
CA LYS A 112 1.81 -1.54 -4.56
C LYS A 112 0.96 -2.16 -3.45
N MET A 113 1.10 -3.47 -3.27
CA MET A 113 0.54 -4.17 -2.10
C MET A 113 1.54 -4.06 -0.94
N GLN A 114 1.07 -3.70 0.26
CA GLN A 114 1.91 -3.49 1.43
C GLN A 114 1.26 -4.11 2.67
N MET A 115 2.05 -4.84 3.46
CA MET A 115 1.66 -5.27 4.80
C MET A 115 2.09 -4.24 5.83
N GLU A 116 1.22 -3.91 6.76
CA GLU A 116 1.47 -2.90 7.80
C GLU A 116 0.63 -3.10 9.06
N ALA A 117 1.01 -2.41 10.14
CA ALA A 117 0.30 -2.41 11.43
C ALA A 117 -0.04 -0.98 11.90
N PRO A 118 -1.02 -0.30 11.28
CA PRO A 118 -1.21 1.15 11.46
C PRO A 118 -2.00 1.54 12.71
N SER A 119 -2.66 0.59 13.39
CA SER A 119 -3.44 0.88 14.60
C SER A 119 -2.59 1.04 15.86
N ILE A 120 -1.29 0.75 15.80
CA ILE A 120 -0.41 0.80 16.97
C ILE A 120 0.01 2.22 17.27
N LYS A 121 -0.29 2.67 18.48
CA LYS A 121 0.21 3.95 19.02
C LYS A 121 1.44 3.72 19.90
N LEU A 122 2.28 4.74 20.04
CA LEU A 122 3.53 4.65 20.83
C LEU A 122 3.28 4.10 22.24
N LYS A 123 2.19 4.51 22.90
CA LYS A 123 1.81 4.06 24.26
C LYS A 123 1.51 2.56 24.36
N GLN A 124 1.12 1.92 23.25
CA GLN A 124 0.87 0.48 23.20
C GLN A 124 2.15 -0.30 22.86
N LEU A 125 3.13 0.34 22.24
CA LEU A 125 4.34 -0.30 21.75
C LEU A 125 5.17 -0.85 22.93
N ASN A 126 5.31 -2.16 22.95
CA ASN A 126 6.14 -2.90 23.90
C ASN A 126 6.64 -4.19 23.25
N THR A 127 7.54 -4.91 23.91
CA THR A 127 8.20 -6.10 23.35
C THR A 127 7.19 -7.19 22.96
N ALA A 128 6.11 -7.36 23.73
CA ALA A 128 5.09 -8.36 23.41
C ALA A 128 4.32 -7.97 22.14
N VAL A 129 3.93 -6.69 22.01
CA VAL A 129 3.28 -6.16 20.79
C VAL A 129 4.20 -6.30 19.58
N VAL A 130 5.48 -5.92 19.71
CA VAL A 130 6.45 -6.06 18.60
C VAL A 130 6.58 -7.52 18.16
N LYS A 131 6.67 -8.45 19.10
CA LYS A 131 6.73 -9.88 18.78
C LYS A 131 5.44 -10.37 18.13
N GLN A 132 4.27 -9.95 18.64
CA GLN A 132 2.99 -10.33 18.06
C GLN A 132 2.85 -9.82 16.62
N VAL A 133 3.18 -8.56 16.36
CA VAL A 133 3.17 -7.98 15.01
C VAL A 133 4.10 -8.74 14.07
N ASN A 134 5.30 -9.10 14.55
CA ASN A 134 6.21 -9.94 13.77
C ASN A 134 5.57 -11.28 13.41
N ASP A 135 5.02 -11.99 14.40
CA ASP A 135 4.40 -13.30 14.19
C ASP A 135 3.18 -13.20 13.24
N GLU A 136 2.38 -12.14 13.36
CA GLU A 136 1.25 -11.87 12.47
C GLU A 136 1.69 -11.56 11.03
N PHE A 137 2.79 -10.80 10.83
CA PHE A 137 3.32 -10.56 9.48
C PHE A 137 3.85 -11.83 8.82
N ASP A 138 4.49 -12.72 9.58
CA ASP A 138 5.02 -13.98 9.05
C ASP A 138 3.89 -14.93 8.64
N ASP A 139 2.85 -15.05 9.48
CA ASP A 139 1.66 -15.85 9.16
C ASP A 139 0.88 -15.26 7.97
N LEU A 140 0.71 -13.93 7.94
CA LEU A 140 0.05 -13.24 6.83
C LEU A 140 0.80 -13.45 5.51
N LEU A 141 2.13 -13.30 5.50
CA LEU A 141 2.97 -13.57 4.33
C LEU A 141 2.81 -15.02 3.85
N THR A 142 2.83 -15.97 4.79
CA THR A 142 2.68 -17.40 4.51
C THR A 142 1.32 -17.69 3.88
N ASN A 143 0.25 -17.14 4.45
CA ASN A 143 -1.12 -17.35 3.97
C ASN A 143 -1.37 -16.67 2.62
N LEU A 144 -0.80 -15.48 2.38
CA LEU A 144 -0.90 -14.79 1.09
C LEU A 144 -0.20 -15.50 -0.05
N SER A 145 0.89 -16.19 0.26
CA SER A 145 1.65 -16.97 -0.72
C SER A 145 0.93 -18.26 -1.13
N GLY A 146 -0.20 -18.56 -0.50
CA GLY A 146 -1.03 -19.72 -0.77
C GLY A 146 -0.40 -21.01 -0.25
N PHE A 147 -1.19 -22.08 -0.25
CA PHE A 147 -0.78 -23.36 0.32
C PHE A 147 0.53 -23.91 -0.26
N PHE A 148 0.73 -23.78 -1.57
CA PHE A 148 1.89 -24.37 -2.25
C PHE A 148 3.19 -23.67 -1.85
N ILE A 149 3.27 -22.34 -1.96
CA ILE A 149 4.48 -21.61 -1.58
C ILE A 149 4.61 -21.55 -0.06
N GLY A 150 3.52 -21.26 0.65
CA GLY A 150 3.53 -21.12 2.11
C GLY A 150 3.89 -22.41 2.86
N LYS A 151 3.41 -23.58 2.42
CA LYS A 151 3.60 -24.84 3.18
C LYS A 151 4.55 -25.84 2.53
N LEU A 152 4.69 -25.84 1.21
CA LEU A 152 5.51 -26.83 0.51
C LEU A 152 6.85 -26.26 0.07
N LEU A 153 6.86 -24.99 -0.36
CA LEU A 153 8.06 -24.30 -0.84
C LEU A 153 8.38 -23.05 0.00
N SER A 154 8.25 -23.14 1.32
CA SER A 154 8.43 -21.99 2.23
C SER A 154 9.83 -21.38 2.15
N PHE A 155 10.82 -22.15 1.70
CA PHE A 155 12.18 -21.65 1.42
C PHE A 155 12.24 -20.63 0.26
N LEU A 156 11.18 -20.50 -0.54
CA LEU A 156 11.03 -19.47 -1.57
C LEU A 156 10.42 -18.17 -1.02
N LEU A 157 9.91 -18.20 0.21
CA LEU A 157 9.39 -16.99 0.84
C LEU A 157 10.53 -16.05 1.20
N PRO A 158 10.29 -14.73 1.12
CA PRO A 158 11.22 -13.76 1.67
C PRO A 158 11.44 -14.02 3.17
N SER A 159 12.70 -13.96 3.62
CA SER A 159 13.02 -14.17 5.03
C SER A 159 12.70 -12.92 5.84
N GLN A 160 11.69 -13.00 6.71
CA GLN A 160 11.42 -11.96 7.70
C GLN A 160 12.43 -12.03 8.85
N LYS A 161 13.08 -10.91 9.16
CA LYS A 161 14.04 -10.78 10.27
C LYS A 161 13.46 -10.10 11.50
N GLY A 162 12.34 -9.41 11.31
CA GLY A 162 11.69 -8.64 12.36
C GLY A 162 10.74 -7.62 11.79
N ILE A 163 10.66 -6.46 12.45
CA ILE A 163 9.83 -5.34 12.01
C ILE A 163 10.66 -4.09 11.76
N GLN A 164 10.15 -3.22 10.91
CA GLN A 164 10.65 -1.88 10.69
C GLN A 164 9.59 -0.88 11.15
N ILE A 165 9.99 0.06 11.99
CA ILE A 165 9.13 1.15 12.49
C ILE A 165 9.66 2.46 11.94
N GLU A 166 8.79 3.22 11.27
CA GLU A 166 9.01 4.61 10.89
C GLU A 166 8.31 5.52 11.91
N PHE A 167 9.04 6.51 12.39
CA PHE A 167 8.58 7.51 13.35
C PHE A 167 8.45 8.89 12.68
N GLU A 168 7.71 9.80 13.31
CA GLU A 168 7.66 11.20 12.86
C GLU A 168 8.95 11.96 13.14
N ASP A 169 9.73 11.55 14.15
CA ASP A 169 11.02 12.14 14.52
C ASP A 169 12.07 11.05 14.76
N GLU A 170 13.34 11.46 14.83
CA GLU A 170 14.44 10.53 15.12
C GLU A 170 14.31 9.97 16.53
N VAL A 171 14.50 8.66 16.65
CA VAL A 171 14.51 7.95 17.93
C VAL A 171 15.69 6.99 17.95
N ASP A 172 16.17 6.70 19.15
CA ASP A 172 17.16 5.66 19.37
C ASP A 172 16.56 4.57 20.27
N ILE A 173 16.63 3.33 19.80
CA ILE A 173 16.12 2.16 20.51
C ILE A 173 17.32 1.23 20.75
N PRO A 174 17.78 1.09 22.00
CA PRO A 174 18.88 0.19 22.32
C PRO A 174 18.63 -1.23 21.78
N GLY A 175 19.58 -1.74 20.99
CA GLY A 175 19.50 -3.07 20.37
C GLY A 175 18.76 -3.13 19.02
N ALA A 176 18.18 -2.01 18.56
CA ALA A 176 17.65 -1.87 17.21
C ALA A 176 18.69 -1.23 16.25
N LEU A 177 18.46 -1.37 14.95
CA LEU A 177 19.22 -0.65 13.92
C LEU A 177 18.43 0.58 13.49
N CYS A 178 18.77 1.73 14.07
CA CYS A 178 18.10 3.00 13.77
C CYS A 178 18.92 3.85 12.79
N GLU A 179 18.28 4.32 11.72
CA GLU A 179 18.83 5.25 10.73
C GLU A 179 17.78 6.34 10.46
N SER A 180 18.13 7.59 10.80
CA SER A 180 17.19 8.72 10.76
C SER A 180 15.91 8.42 11.56
N LYS A 181 14.74 8.44 10.91
CA LYS A 181 13.43 8.21 11.54
C LYS A 181 12.97 6.75 11.50
N THR A 182 13.84 5.84 11.07
CA THR A 182 13.49 4.42 10.87
C THR A 182 14.32 3.53 11.78
N CYS A 183 13.67 2.65 12.54
CA CYS A 183 14.33 1.64 13.34
C CYS A 183 13.91 0.24 12.90
N LYS A 184 14.90 -0.63 12.64
CA LYS A 184 14.70 -2.06 12.36
C LYS A 184 14.98 -2.85 13.63
N ILE A 185 14.00 -3.63 14.06
CA ILE A 185 14.07 -4.47 15.25
C ILE A 185 14.17 -5.92 14.80
N SER A 186 15.31 -6.57 15.09
CA SER A 186 15.50 -8.01 14.85
C SER A 186 14.86 -8.83 15.97
N MET A 187 14.19 -9.94 15.63
CA MET A 187 13.70 -10.89 16.63
C MET A 187 14.83 -11.75 17.24
N GLU A 188 16.02 -11.71 16.66
CA GLU A 188 17.20 -12.43 17.16
C GLU A 188 17.98 -11.63 18.23
N ASN A 189 17.73 -10.33 18.34
CA ASN A 189 18.43 -9.43 19.26
C ASN A 189 17.56 -9.07 20.46
N ASN A 190 18.21 -8.75 21.58
CA ASN A 190 17.54 -8.07 22.68
C ASN A 190 17.42 -6.58 22.34
N PHE A 191 16.20 -6.05 22.37
CA PHE A 191 15.90 -4.63 22.17
C PHE A 191 15.14 -4.07 23.37
N ASP A 192 15.36 -2.80 23.69
CA ASP A 192 14.73 -2.13 24.83
C ASP A 192 13.88 -0.92 24.40
N LEU A 193 12.55 -1.09 24.47
CA LEU A 193 11.59 -0.04 24.17
C LEU A 193 11.34 0.94 25.33
N ASN A 194 11.99 0.75 26.49
CA ASN A 194 11.88 1.67 27.61
C ASN A 194 12.35 3.10 27.26
N ALA A 195 13.28 3.23 26.31
CA ALA A 195 13.73 4.52 25.79
C ALA A 195 12.57 5.36 25.21
N LEU A 196 11.49 4.72 24.76
CA LEU A 196 10.34 5.38 24.13
C LEU A 196 9.25 5.79 25.12
N LYS A 197 9.29 5.34 26.38
CA LYS A 197 8.19 5.56 27.35
C LYS A 197 7.84 7.04 27.58
N ASN A 198 8.84 7.91 27.49
CA ASN A 198 8.70 9.35 27.68
C ASN A 198 8.97 10.14 26.39
N ALA A 199 9.11 9.46 25.25
CA ALA A 199 9.35 10.13 23.99
C ALA A 199 8.05 10.79 23.51
N GLU A 200 8.14 12.07 23.13
CA GLU A 200 7.04 12.81 22.50
C GLU A 200 7.10 12.61 20.98
N VAL A 201 6.99 11.36 20.54
CA VAL A 201 7.07 10.97 19.13
C VAL A 201 5.85 10.14 18.73
N GLU A 202 5.48 10.18 17.45
CA GLU A 202 4.43 9.33 16.90
C GLU A 202 5.01 8.27 15.97
N ILE A 203 4.34 7.10 15.96
CA ILE A 203 4.62 6.06 14.99
C ILE A 203 3.89 6.42 13.71
N LYS A 204 4.64 6.53 12.62
CA LYS A 204 4.11 6.81 11.29
C LYS A 204 3.72 5.53 10.56
N ASN A 205 4.56 4.49 10.63
CA ASN A 205 4.28 3.21 10.00
C ASN A 205 5.03 2.06 10.67
N ILE A 206 4.47 0.85 10.60
CA ILE A 206 5.13 -0.40 11.00
C ILE A 206 4.94 -1.41 9.88
N VAL A 207 6.04 -1.95 9.35
CA VAL A 207 6.07 -2.90 8.24
C VAL A 207 6.99 -4.08 8.55
N PRO A 208 6.86 -5.24 7.88
CA PRO A 208 7.81 -6.33 8.05
C PRO A 208 9.21 -5.91 7.56
N TRP A 209 10.24 -6.33 8.30
CA TRP A 209 11.62 -6.23 7.84
C TRP A 209 12.00 -7.53 7.13
N ILE A 210 12.02 -7.48 5.80
CA ILE A 210 12.46 -8.56 4.94
C ILE A 210 13.97 -8.45 4.69
N ALA A 211 14.71 -9.56 4.86
CA ALA A 211 16.09 -9.67 4.43
C ALA A 211 16.19 -9.75 2.90
N ASN A 212 17.09 -8.96 2.33
CA ASN A 212 17.47 -9.03 0.92
C ASN A 212 18.50 -10.13 0.68
#